data_AF-A0A7S1V6N6-F1
#
_entry.id   AF-A0A7S1V6N6-F1
#
_cell.length_a   1.000
_cell.length_b   1.000
_cell.length_c   1.000
_cell.angle_alpha   90.00
_cell.angle_beta   90.00
_cell.angle_gamma   90.00
#
_symmetry.space_group_name_H-M   'P 1'
#
loop_
_entity.id
_entity.type
_entity.pdbx_description
1 polymer ?
#
loop_
_entity_poly.entity_id
_entity_poly.type
_entity_poly.pdbx_seq_one_letter_code
_entity_poly.pdbx_strand_id
1 'polypeptide(L)'
;GETVGISPLCLYPCDLSRADVEQVVNNPLTVEQMVKKFPVEGLYLASRGFLHVKAFEQANANANPLAVRAVFDCFSISSDTAEPTLAQAKLDAFKKDLNAFKFNLLKSKVVGATAIVTLLFLLGLADLIAFSDLQQGWFPDWPGARNFPFGMFTEPNGSPFNIPSFWI
;
A
#
# COMPACT_ATOMS: atom_id res chain seq x y z
N GLY A 1 17.68 -21.58 9.06
CA GLY A 1 17.05 -22.55 9.96
C GLY A 1 15.83 -23.14 9.30
N GLU A 2 14.93 -23.77 10.07
CA GLU A 2 13.59 -24.15 9.58
C GLU A 2 12.89 -22.91 9.03
N THR A 3 12.28 -23.02 7.85
CA THR A 3 11.63 -21.90 7.18
C THR A 3 10.14 -21.87 7.48
N VAL A 4 9.55 -20.68 7.41
CA VAL A 4 8.12 -20.50 7.62
C VAL A 4 7.33 -21.04 6.43
N GLY A 5 7.89 -21.10 5.23
CA GLY A 5 7.17 -21.56 4.04
C GLY A 5 6.13 -20.54 3.61
N ILE A 6 6.52 -19.27 3.49
CA ILE A 6 5.63 -18.23 2.98
C ILE A 6 5.30 -18.47 1.50
N SER A 7 4.09 -18.10 1.09
CA SER A 7 3.70 -18.20 -0.32
C SER A 7 4.58 -17.31 -1.20
N PRO A 8 4.96 -17.74 -2.41
CA PRO A 8 5.65 -16.89 -3.39
C PRO A 8 4.90 -15.60 -3.72
N LEU A 9 3.56 -15.60 -3.54
CA LEU A 9 2.70 -14.43 -3.75
C LEU A 9 2.95 -13.30 -2.74
N CYS A 10 3.68 -13.56 -1.65
CA CYS A 10 4.08 -12.52 -0.71
C CYS A 10 5.21 -11.62 -1.24
N LEU A 11 5.88 -12.00 -2.33
CA LEU A 11 6.94 -11.24 -3.01
C LEU A 11 8.13 -10.84 -2.12
N TYR A 12 8.45 -11.66 -1.11
CA TYR A 12 9.66 -11.50 -0.31
C TYR A 12 10.88 -12.07 -1.05
N PRO A 13 12.09 -11.49 -0.88
CA PRO A 13 13.29 -11.91 -1.60
C PRO A 13 13.77 -13.31 -1.21
N CYS A 14 13.46 -13.75 0.01
CA CYS A 14 13.74 -15.09 0.52
C CYS A 14 12.64 -15.49 1.50
N ASP A 15 12.51 -16.80 1.74
CA ASP A 15 11.63 -17.31 2.79
C ASP A 15 12.15 -16.86 4.17
N LEU A 16 11.25 -16.72 5.13
CA LEU A 16 11.58 -16.27 6.48
C LEU A 16 12.01 -17.46 7.33
N SER A 17 13.01 -17.28 8.18
CA SER A 17 13.32 -18.31 9.18
C SER A 17 12.31 -18.25 10.31
N ARG A 18 11.86 -19.43 10.75
CA ARG A 18 10.93 -19.57 11.87
C ARG A 18 11.46 -18.93 13.16
N ALA A 19 12.75 -19.15 13.46
CA ALA A 19 13.40 -18.58 14.63
C ALA A 19 13.38 -17.05 14.63
N ASP A 20 13.62 -16.43 13.47
CA ASP A 20 13.60 -14.96 13.33
C ASP A 20 12.18 -14.40 13.57
N VAL A 21 11.15 -15.07 13.04
CA VAL A 21 9.76 -14.66 13.24
C VAL A 21 9.35 -14.86 14.70
N GLU A 22 9.70 -15.98 15.31
CA GLU A 22 9.44 -16.25 16.72
C GLU A 22 10.15 -15.26 17.64
N GLN A 23 11.37 -14.81 17.30
CA GLN A 23 12.08 -13.77 18.05
C GLN A 23 11.29 -12.44 18.05
N VAL A 24 10.72 -12.05 16.92
CA VAL A 24 9.93 -10.80 16.80
C VAL A 24 8.58 -10.93 17.50
N VAL A 25 7.90 -12.07 17.31
CA VAL A 25 6.57 -12.31 17.87
C VAL A 25 6.60 -12.48 19.38
N ASN A 26 7.68 -13.05 19.93
CA ASN A 26 7.88 -13.22 21.37
C ASN A 26 8.60 -12.03 22.04
N ASN A 27 8.55 -10.84 21.43
CA ASN A 27 9.11 -9.65 22.07
C ASN A 27 8.43 -9.43 23.46
N PRO A 28 9.21 -9.23 24.54
CA PRO A 28 8.67 -9.06 25.88
C PRO A 28 7.89 -7.75 26.06
N LEU A 29 8.09 -6.76 25.18
CA LEU A 29 7.37 -5.50 25.22
C LEU A 29 5.99 -5.66 24.59
N THR A 30 4.96 -5.09 25.21
CA THR A 30 3.67 -4.92 24.55
C THR A 30 3.73 -3.80 23.52
N VAL A 31 2.82 -3.79 22.55
CA VAL A 31 2.76 -2.75 21.52
C VAL A 31 2.66 -1.35 22.13
N GLU A 32 1.87 -1.18 23.20
CA GLU A 32 1.76 0.10 23.92
C GLU A 32 3.08 0.52 24.57
N GLN A 33 3.83 -0.45 25.13
CA GLN A 33 5.15 -0.18 25.70
C GLN A 33 6.16 0.19 24.62
N MET A 34 6.09 -0.42 23.43
CA MET A 34 6.94 -0.08 22.29
C MET A 34 6.71 1.38 21.87
N VAL A 35 5.45 1.80 21.73
CA VAL A 35 5.09 3.18 21.36
C VAL A 35 5.57 4.19 22.40
N LYS A 36 5.43 3.87 23.69
CA LYS A 36 5.89 4.75 24.78
C LYS A 36 7.42 4.85 24.87
N LYS A 37 8.12 3.74 24.65
CA LYS A 37 9.57 3.66 24.77
C LYS A 37 10.30 4.23 23.56
N PHE A 38 9.69 4.12 22.38
CA PHE A 38 10.23 4.57 21.10
C PHE A 38 9.25 5.50 20.39
N PRO A 39 8.99 6.70 20.93
CA PRO A 39 8.09 7.66 20.29
C PRO A 39 8.70 8.14 18.96
N VAL A 40 7.85 8.26 17.94
CA VAL A 40 8.26 8.81 16.64
C VAL A 40 7.73 10.23 16.52
N GLU A 41 8.63 11.20 16.60
CA GLU A 41 8.30 12.62 16.52
C GLU A 41 7.91 13.05 15.09
N GLY A 42 7.10 14.10 14.99
CA GLY A 42 6.67 14.67 13.71
C GLY A 42 5.52 13.93 13.00
N LEU A 43 5.01 12.83 13.58
CA LEU A 43 3.90 12.05 13.02
C LEU A 43 2.66 12.10 13.90
N TYR A 44 1.55 12.61 13.32
CA TYR A 44 0.28 12.79 14.04
C TYR A 44 -0.29 11.46 14.60
N LEU A 45 -0.23 10.38 13.83
CA LEU A 45 -0.77 9.10 14.29
C LEU A 45 0.11 8.49 15.40
N ALA A 46 1.43 8.64 15.31
CA ALA A 46 2.34 8.20 16.36
C ALA A 46 2.11 8.96 17.67
N SER A 47 1.87 10.28 17.60
CA SER A 47 1.54 11.09 18.79
C SER A 47 0.17 10.76 19.40
N ARG A 48 -0.73 10.13 18.64
CA ARG A 48 -2.01 9.59 19.10
C ARG A 48 -1.92 8.16 19.66
N GLY A 49 -0.72 7.58 19.73
CA GLY A 49 -0.50 6.24 20.30
C GLY A 49 -0.57 5.10 19.29
N PHE A 50 -0.61 5.38 17.98
CA PHE A 50 -0.49 4.34 16.96
C PHE A 50 0.93 3.80 16.88
N LEU A 51 1.05 2.50 16.63
CA LEU A 51 2.34 1.85 16.41
C LEU A 51 2.89 2.21 15.04
N HIS A 52 4.00 2.93 15.00
CA HIS A 52 4.73 3.21 13.76
C HIS A 52 5.80 2.15 13.50
N VAL A 53 6.08 1.81 12.23
CA VAL A 53 7.06 0.78 11.87
C VAL A 53 8.44 1.05 12.46
N LYS A 54 8.91 2.30 12.43
CA LYS A 54 10.19 2.70 13.06
C LYS A 54 10.27 2.37 14.56
N ALA A 55 9.17 2.55 15.31
CA ALA A 55 9.12 2.20 16.72
C ALA A 55 9.20 0.67 16.91
N PHE A 56 8.53 -0.08 16.02
CA PHE A 56 8.56 -1.53 16.00
C PHE A 56 9.94 -2.09 15.63
N GLU A 57 10.63 -1.47 14.67
CA GLU A 57 12.01 -1.80 14.29
C GLU A 57 12.99 -1.53 15.43
N GLN A 58 12.87 -0.38 16.10
CA GLN A 58 13.70 -0.07 17.27
C GLN A 58 13.46 -1.04 18.43
N ALA A 59 12.20 -1.43 18.67
CA ALA A 59 11.86 -2.43 19.68
C ALA A 59 12.42 -3.83 19.36
N ASN A 60 12.74 -4.11 18.09
CA ASN A 60 13.26 -5.38 17.60
C ASN A 60 14.63 -5.23 16.93
N ALA A 61 15.47 -4.28 17.36
CA ALA A 61 16.72 -3.94 16.68
C ALA A 61 17.71 -5.12 16.56
N ASN A 62 17.59 -6.14 17.42
CA ASN A 62 18.42 -7.34 17.41
C ASN A 62 17.85 -8.48 16.55
N ALA A 63 16.68 -8.30 15.94
CA ALA A 63 16.02 -9.30 15.11
C ALA A 63 16.30 -9.05 13.62
N ASN A 64 16.07 -10.06 12.79
CA ASN A 64 16.21 -9.95 11.36
C ASN A 64 15.24 -8.89 10.79
N PRO A 65 15.72 -7.85 10.08
CA PRO A 65 14.86 -6.77 9.59
C PRO A 65 13.76 -7.26 8.63
N LEU A 66 14.02 -8.32 7.87
CA LEU A 66 13.01 -8.92 6.99
C LEU A 66 11.85 -9.54 7.78
N ALA A 67 12.16 -10.22 8.89
CA ALA A 67 11.14 -10.80 9.77
C ALA A 67 10.35 -9.71 10.49
N VAL A 68 11.02 -8.65 10.95
CA VAL A 68 10.37 -7.48 11.57
C VAL A 68 9.38 -6.84 10.59
N ARG A 69 9.81 -6.58 9.35
CA ARG A 69 8.93 -6.00 8.34
C ARG A 69 7.77 -6.94 7.99
N ALA A 70 8.01 -8.24 7.87
CA ALA A 70 6.96 -9.21 7.59
C ALA A 70 5.90 -9.28 8.69
N VAL A 71 6.31 -9.23 9.96
CA VAL A 71 5.37 -9.17 11.09
C VAL A 71 4.59 -7.86 11.07
N PHE A 72 5.25 -6.74 10.76
CA PHE A 72 4.58 -5.44 10.67
C PHE A 72 3.56 -5.36 9.51
N ASP A 73 3.90 -5.90 8.34
CA ASP A 73 3.03 -5.97 7.16
C ASP A 73 1.74 -6.79 7.41
N CYS A 74 1.73 -7.64 8.45
CA CYS A 74 0.52 -8.31 8.89
C CYS A 74 -0.42 -7.38 9.68
N PHE A 75 0.08 -6.29 10.28
CA PHE A 75 -0.74 -5.35 11.05
C PHE A 75 -1.46 -4.36 10.13
N SER A 76 -0.76 -3.82 9.14
CA SER A 76 -1.29 -2.86 8.17
C SER A 76 -0.98 -3.30 6.73
N ILE A 77 -1.94 -3.07 5.82
CA ILE A 77 -1.86 -3.48 4.41
C ILE A 77 -0.97 -2.53 3.61
N SER A 78 -1.03 -1.23 3.88
CA SER A 78 -0.42 -0.20 3.03
C SER A 78 0.11 1.02 3.78
N SER A 79 0.09 1.02 5.12
CA SER A 79 0.58 2.14 5.93
C SER A 79 1.67 1.71 6.89
N ASP A 80 2.57 2.65 7.20
CA ASP A 80 3.62 2.47 8.21
C ASP A 80 3.11 2.67 9.65
N THR A 81 1.79 2.67 9.84
CA THR A 81 1.12 2.85 11.12
C THR A 81 0.05 1.79 11.34
N ALA A 82 0.05 1.16 12.51
CA ALA A 82 -0.93 0.18 12.92
C ALA A 82 -1.62 0.59 14.21
N GLU A 83 -2.89 0.21 14.35
CA GLU A 83 -3.63 0.38 15.59
C GLU A 83 -3.04 -0.53 16.69
N PRO A 84 -2.76 -0.02 17.89
CA PRO A 84 -2.02 -0.77 18.92
C PRO A 84 -2.79 -2.00 19.42
N THR A 85 -4.10 -1.87 19.62
CA THR A 85 -4.97 -2.97 20.10
C THR A 85 -5.01 -4.12 19.10
N LEU A 86 -5.19 -3.80 17.81
CA LEU A 86 -5.24 -4.78 16.73
C LEU A 86 -3.87 -5.44 16.51
N ALA A 87 -2.79 -4.67 16.57
CA ALA A 87 -1.43 -5.18 16.46
C ALA A 87 -1.10 -6.15 17.61
N GLN A 88 -1.48 -5.81 18.84
CA GLN A 88 -1.28 -6.68 20.01
C GLN A 88 -2.08 -7.98 19.88
N ALA A 89 -3.36 -7.91 19.49
CA ALA A 89 -4.19 -9.10 19.28
C ALA A 89 -3.61 -10.03 18.19
N LYS A 90 -3.08 -9.46 17.10
CA LYS A 90 -2.41 -10.24 16.05
C LYS A 90 -1.09 -10.86 16.53
N LEU A 91 -0.26 -10.13 17.26
CA LEU A 91 0.95 -10.68 17.87
C LEU A 91 0.63 -11.87 18.77
N ASP A 92 -0.38 -11.73 19.64
CA ASP A 92 -0.77 -12.81 20.54
C ASP A 92 -1.41 -14.00 19.81
N ALA A 93 -2.05 -13.77 18.67
CA ALA A 93 -2.48 -14.85 17.77
C ALA A 93 -1.29 -15.56 17.11
N PHE A 94 -0.28 -14.82 16.66
CA PHE A 94 0.91 -15.39 16.02
C PHE A 94 1.78 -16.18 17.01
N LYS A 95 1.79 -15.81 18.29
CA LYS A 95 2.43 -16.60 19.36
C LYS A 95 1.82 -17.99 19.51
N LYS A 96 0.51 -18.12 19.27
CA LYS A 96 -0.23 -19.38 19.43
C LYS A 96 -0.18 -20.22 18.16
N ASP A 97 -0.32 -19.59 17.00
CA ASP A 97 -0.35 -20.29 15.71
C ASP A 97 0.39 -19.50 14.62
N LEU A 98 1.48 -20.09 14.15
CA LEU A 98 2.31 -19.53 13.07
C LEU A 98 1.62 -19.65 11.70
N ASN A 99 0.61 -20.52 11.54
CA ASN A 99 -0.19 -20.57 10.32
C ASN A 99 -1.08 -19.34 10.17
N ALA A 100 -1.57 -18.80 11.29
CA ALA A 100 -2.31 -17.54 11.29
C ALA A 100 -1.44 -16.39 10.76
N PHE A 101 -0.14 -16.39 11.07
CA PHE A 101 0.81 -15.42 10.50
C PHE A 101 0.92 -15.57 8.97
N LYS A 102 1.13 -16.78 8.46
CA LYS A 102 1.24 -17.03 7.00
C LYS A 102 0.00 -16.56 6.24
N PHE A 103 -1.18 -16.90 6.75
CA PHE A 103 -2.44 -16.53 6.10
C PHE A 103 -2.67 -15.01 6.12
N ASN A 104 -2.40 -14.34 7.25
CA ASN A 104 -2.53 -12.89 7.34
C ASN A 104 -1.52 -12.15 6.45
N LEU A 105 -0.27 -12.64 6.36
CA LEU A 105 0.75 -12.08 5.48
C LEU A 105 0.32 -12.18 4.02
N LEU A 106 -0.12 -13.37 3.59
CA LEU A 106 -0.60 -13.59 2.23
C LEU A 106 -1.82 -12.72 1.93
N LYS A 107 -2.80 -12.69 2.84
CA LYS A 107 -4.00 -11.86 2.67
C LYS A 107 -3.64 -10.38 2.54
N SER A 108 -2.74 -9.86 3.39
CA SER A 108 -2.29 -8.46 3.33
C SER A 108 -1.68 -8.13 1.96
N LYS A 109 -0.77 -8.97 1.47
CA LYS A 109 -0.10 -8.76 0.18
C LYS A 109 -1.03 -8.92 -1.02
N VAL A 110 -1.89 -9.94 -1.01
CA VAL A 110 -2.88 -10.14 -2.08
C VAL A 110 -3.86 -8.98 -2.12
N VAL A 111 -4.38 -8.52 -0.98
CA VAL A 111 -5.28 -7.36 -0.96
C VAL A 111 -4.59 -6.13 -1.52
N GLY A 112 -3.34 -5.86 -1.11
CA GLY A 112 -2.54 -4.76 -1.67
C GLY A 112 -2.35 -4.87 -3.19
N ALA A 113 -1.99 -6.05 -3.69
CA ALA A 113 -1.83 -6.29 -5.13
C ALA A 113 -3.15 -6.14 -5.90
N THR A 114 -4.26 -6.67 -5.37
CA THR A 114 -5.58 -6.53 -5.99
C THR A 114 -6.08 -5.10 -6.02
N ALA A 115 -5.72 -4.28 -5.02
CA ALA A 115 -6.04 -2.85 -5.01
C ALA A 115 -5.33 -2.13 -6.16
N ILE A 116 -4.05 -2.44 -6.40
CA ILE A 116 -3.27 -1.87 -7.52
C ILE A 116 -3.86 -2.30 -8.87
N VAL A 117 -4.15 -3.59 -9.04
CA VAL A 117 -4.75 -4.10 -10.28
C VAL A 117 -6.11 -3.46 -10.55
N THR A 118 -6.95 -3.34 -9.53
CA THR A 118 -8.24 -2.65 -9.64
C THR A 118 -8.07 -1.19 -10.03
N LEU A 119 -7.10 -0.48 -9.43
CA LEU A 119 -6.81 0.91 -9.76
C LEU A 119 -6.36 1.06 -11.22
N LEU A 120 -5.45 0.21 -11.69
CA LEU A 120 -4.98 0.21 -13.08
C LEU A 120 -6.09 -0.14 -14.06
N PHE A 121 -6.96 -1.08 -13.70
CA PHE A 121 -8.13 -1.44 -14.49
C PHE A 121 -9.11 -0.25 -14.61
N LEU A 122 -9.41 0.44 -13.52
CA LEU A 122 -10.26 1.61 -13.54
C LEU A 122 -9.64 2.77 -14.33
N LEU A 123 -8.32 2.97 -14.21
CA LEU A 123 -7.61 3.99 -14.98
C LEU A 123 -7.68 3.68 -16.49
N GLY A 124 -7.42 2.43 -16.88
CA GLY A 124 -7.54 2.00 -18.28
C GLY A 124 -8.96 2.12 -18.82
N LEU A 125 -9.97 1.81 -18.01
CA LEU A 125 -11.38 2.03 -18.40
C LEU A 125 -11.70 3.52 -18.54
N ALA A 126 -11.21 4.36 -17.64
CA ALA A 126 -11.41 5.80 -17.71
C ALA A 126 -10.76 6.37 -18.98
N ASP A 127 -9.55 5.93 -19.33
CA ASP A 127 -8.89 6.33 -20.57
C ASP A 127 -9.69 5.88 -21.81
N LEU A 128 -10.17 4.62 -21.85
CA LEU A 128 -10.97 4.13 -22.98
C LEU A 128 -12.26 4.93 -23.18
N ILE A 129 -12.96 5.25 -22.09
CA ILE A 129 -14.17 6.08 -22.13
C ILE A 129 -13.82 7.51 -22.55
N ALA A 130 -12.79 8.12 -21.95
CA ALA A 130 -12.35 9.46 -22.31
C ALA A 130 -11.93 9.56 -23.78
N PHE A 131 -11.23 8.57 -24.33
CA PHE A 131 -10.88 8.54 -25.76
C PHE A 131 -12.12 8.34 -26.65
N SER A 132 -13.03 7.46 -26.26
CA SER A 132 -14.31 7.26 -26.97
C SER A 132 -15.11 8.55 -27.02
N ASP A 133 -15.23 9.25 -25.89
CA ASP A 133 -16.02 10.46 -25.77
C ASP A 133 -15.29 11.68 -26.35
N LEU A 134 -13.96 11.70 -26.40
CA LEU A 134 -13.20 12.68 -27.18
C LEU A 134 -13.42 12.48 -28.69
N GLN A 135 -13.51 11.23 -29.14
CA GLN A 135 -13.76 10.90 -30.53
C GLN A 135 -15.21 11.21 -30.95
N GLN A 136 -16.19 10.92 -30.10
CA GLN A 136 -17.62 11.10 -30.40
C GLN A 136 -18.15 12.49 -30.02
N GLY A 137 -17.48 13.14 -29.07
CA GLY A 137 -17.80 14.45 -28.53
C GLY A 137 -18.51 14.37 -27.19
N TRP A 138 -17.85 14.91 -26.16
CA TRP A 138 -18.32 14.89 -24.77
C TRP A 138 -19.40 15.96 -24.49
N PHE A 139 -19.29 17.12 -25.13
CA PHE A 139 -20.20 18.25 -24.94
C PHE A 139 -21.15 18.40 -26.12
N PRO A 140 -22.38 18.91 -25.93
CA PRO A 140 -23.32 19.19 -27.01
C PRO A 140 -22.71 20.05 -28.14
N ASP A 141 -21.78 20.94 -27.79
CA ASP A 141 -21.11 21.85 -28.72
C ASP A 141 -19.74 21.32 -29.24
N TRP A 142 -19.28 20.16 -28.77
CA TRP A 142 -18.02 19.55 -29.23
C TRP A 142 -18.31 18.55 -30.37
N PRO A 143 -17.86 18.79 -31.62
CA PRO A 143 -18.24 17.99 -32.78
C PRO A 143 -17.48 16.65 -32.93
N GLY A 144 -16.74 16.24 -31.90
CA GLY A 144 -15.95 15.01 -31.86
C GLY A 144 -14.69 15.11 -32.71
N ALA A 145 -13.87 14.05 -32.70
CA ALA A 145 -12.62 14.07 -33.44
C ALA A 145 -12.76 13.98 -34.97
N ARG A 146 -13.98 13.69 -35.45
CA ARG A 146 -14.29 13.61 -36.89
C ARG A 146 -14.30 14.97 -37.60
N ASN A 147 -14.45 16.05 -36.84
CA ASN A 147 -14.43 17.42 -37.35
C ASN A 147 -13.21 18.22 -36.86
N PHE A 148 -12.13 17.58 -36.39
CA PHE A 148 -10.86 18.29 -36.19
C PHE A 148 -10.34 18.76 -37.55
N PRO A 149 -10.35 20.07 -37.87
CA PRO A 149 -9.61 20.56 -39.02
C PRO A 149 -8.14 20.18 -38.87
N PHE A 150 -7.54 19.69 -39.96
CA PHE A 150 -6.10 19.41 -40.09
C PHE A 150 -5.19 20.57 -39.64
N GLY A 151 -5.76 21.79 -39.50
CA GLY A 151 -5.11 23.01 -39.03
C GLY A 151 -4.72 23.05 -37.54
N MET A 152 -5.31 22.22 -36.67
CA MET A 152 -5.04 22.27 -35.22
C MET A 152 -3.66 21.70 -34.80
N PHE A 153 -3.04 20.87 -35.64
CA PHE A 153 -1.68 20.37 -35.41
C PHE A 153 -0.61 21.21 -36.11
N THR A 154 -1.02 22.18 -36.94
CA THR A 154 -0.12 23.06 -37.70
C THR A 154 -0.14 24.50 -37.19
N GLU A 155 -1.15 24.91 -36.43
CA GLU A 155 -1.25 26.24 -35.84
C GLU A 155 -0.89 26.25 -34.34
N PRO A 156 -0.06 27.19 -33.88
CA PRO A 156 0.44 27.23 -32.48
C PRO A 156 -0.66 27.41 -31.43
N ASN A 157 -1.87 27.85 -31.82
CA ASN A 157 -3.01 28.08 -30.93
C ASN A 157 -4.11 27.01 -31.02
N GLY A 158 -4.01 26.04 -31.93
CA GLY A 158 -5.03 25.01 -32.16
C GLY A 158 -4.81 23.70 -31.40
N SER A 159 -3.75 23.63 -30.59
CA SER A 159 -3.42 22.44 -29.81
C SER A 159 -4.56 22.07 -28.83
N PRO A 160 -4.89 20.77 -28.63
CA PRO A 160 -5.83 20.34 -27.60
C PRO A 160 -5.40 20.71 -26.17
N PHE A 161 -4.18 21.24 -26.00
CA PHE A 161 -3.67 21.80 -24.75
C PHE A 161 -3.97 23.30 -24.58
N ASN A 162 -4.43 24.00 -25.62
CA ASN A 162 -4.94 25.36 -25.51
C ASN A 162 -6.47 25.30 -25.40
N ILE A 163 -6.95 25.31 -24.16
CA ILE A 163 -8.35 25.58 -23.87
C ILE A 163 -8.64 26.97 -24.46
N PRO A 164 -9.54 27.11 -25.45
CA PRO A 164 -9.86 28.43 -25.99
C PRO A 164 -10.46 29.26 -24.85
N SER A 165 -10.12 30.54 -24.83
CA SER A 165 -10.51 31.53 -23.80
C SER A 165 -12.02 31.78 -23.68
N PHE A 166 -12.88 30.93 -24.26
CA PHE A 166 -14.32 30.93 -23.98
C PHE A 166 -14.66 30.20 -22.66
N TRP A 167 -13.70 29.48 -22.06
CA TRP A 167 -13.84 28.81 -20.76
C TRP A 167 -13.30 29.60 -19.56
N ILE A 168 -13.03 30.91 -19.73
CA ILE A 168 -12.79 31.85 -18.62
C ILE A 168 -14.03 32.74 -18.45
#